data_AF-A0A0D3JKV2-F1
#
_entry.id   AF-A0A0D3JKV2-F1
#
_cell.length_a   1.000
_cell.length_b   1.000
_cell.length_c   1.000
_cell.angle_alpha   90.00
_cell.angle_beta   90.00
_cell.angle_gamma   90.00
#
_symmetry.space_group_name_H-M   'P 1'
#
loop_
_entity.id
_entity.type
_entity.pdbx_description
1 polymer ?
#
loop_
_entity_poly.entity_id
_entity_poly.type
_entity_poly.pdbx_seq_one_letter_code
_entity_poly.pdbx_strand_id
1 'polypeptide(L)'
;MLAGLVLSETAEQYRLFAMLKPCLDEPATLATQRRWQLMPMERRALVDAYFTFDERVLRELVGRKPTSKLRRQLEAQADRLNVSPHSCRRQFDNLQRLYDYDWNASTPPPGDWEPPSCGGGGGGGGGGGSGGGGGGGGCSSGGGGGGGGGGGGGGGGGGEDGEDGGGGVVAWEGSTRVGAEPELVRRVGGAFLLSRSLSSRYVRLLFLSTHQFDASKRRLQSVSVPDWEAFSASLLLHWTSAASGLELDGSVTKGLRAVRNSLSDQRASAVLGWPLMQQAVLAALPTALGPDRPAVALRSTVAAVSSRMRPLLRAVVETCGILSSPRELRDLFGWLADIADTLRAMGLSPPDAAALLSCLTRCLPGQQAAGSTQPAPPAEPPEPPAPPSRWSAIATVLSLQSSAESAPAEAGQAEAWQRFLDGATPVILRLLVV
;
A
#
# COMPACT_ATOMS: atom_id res chain seq x y z
N MET A 1 21.78 -47.82 16.72
CA MET A 1 20.40 -47.99 16.21
C MET A 1 19.70 -46.66 15.94
N LEU A 2 19.62 -45.74 16.90
CA LEU A 2 18.95 -44.43 16.70
C LEU A 2 19.51 -43.60 15.52
N ALA A 3 20.84 -43.52 15.37
CA ALA A 3 21.46 -42.80 14.25
C ALA A 3 21.09 -43.39 12.87
N GLY A 4 20.97 -44.71 12.76
CA GLY A 4 20.57 -45.37 11.51
C GLY A 4 19.10 -45.13 11.16
N LEU A 5 18.22 -45.09 12.17
CA LEU A 5 16.81 -44.77 11.98
C LEU A 5 16.62 -43.32 11.52
N VAL A 6 17.31 -42.37 12.16
CA VAL A 6 17.28 -40.95 11.77
C VAL A 6 17.79 -40.75 10.34
N LEU A 7 18.87 -41.44 9.94
CA LEU A 7 19.39 -41.36 8.57
C LEU A 7 18.39 -41.91 7.54
N SER A 8 17.73 -43.04 7.85
CA SER A 8 16.71 -43.63 6.98
C SER A 8 15.51 -42.72 6.82
N GLU A 9 14.98 -42.19 7.93
CA GLU A 9 13.85 -41.26 7.95
C GLU A 9 14.18 -39.99 7.16
N THR A 10 15.35 -39.41 7.42
CA THR A 10 15.81 -38.21 6.69
C THR A 10 15.91 -38.48 5.18
N ALA A 11 16.45 -39.63 4.78
CA ALA A 11 16.56 -40.00 3.37
C ALA A 11 15.18 -40.18 2.71
N GLU A 12 14.21 -40.74 3.43
CA GLU A 12 12.83 -40.87 2.95
C GLU A 12 12.16 -39.49 2.79
N GLN A 13 12.32 -38.60 3.76
CA GLN A 13 11.83 -37.22 3.67
C GLN A 13 12.39 -36.48 2.44
N TYR A 14 13.67 -36.65 2.13
CA TYR A 14 14.26 -36.08 0.90
C TYR A 14 13.67 -36.67 -0.38
N ARG A 15 13.38 -37.98 -0.42
CA ARG A 15 12.71 -38.61 -1.58
C ARG A 15 11.29 -38.10 -1.74
N LEU A 16 10.54 -38.00 -0.64
CA LEU A 16 9.19 -37.45 -0.63
C LEU A 16 9.19 -36.00 -1.14
N PHE A 17 10.10 -35.17 -0.63
CA PHE A 17 10.26 -33.80 -1.11
C PHE A 17 10.59 -33.74 -2.59
N ALA A 18 11.50 -34.58 -3.10
CA ALA A 18 11.85 -34.63 -4.51
C ALA A 18 10.64 -34.96 -5.41
N MET A 19 9.73 -35.82 -4.94
CA MET A 19 8.49 -36.12 -5.67
C MET A 19 7.46 -35.00 -5.56
N LEU A 20 7.38 -34.31 -4.42
CA LEU A 20 6.42 -33.23 -4.18
C LEU A 20 6.84 -31.91 -4.85
N LYS A 21 8.14 -31.68 -5.02
CA LYS A 21 8.71 -30.42 -5.52
C LYS A 21 8.08 -29.93 -6.84
N PRO A 22 7.87 -30.76 -7.89
CA PRO A 22 7.21 -30.30 -9.10
C PRO A 22 5.80 -29.74 -8.86
N CYS A 23 5.07 -30.32 -7.89
CA CYS A 23 3.75 -29.83 -7.50
C CYS A 23 3.80 -28.56 -6.66
N LEU A 24 4.90 -28.32 -5.93
CA LEU A 24 5.13 -27.07 -5.20
C LEU A 24 5.63 -25.95 -6.12
N ASP A 25 6.33 -26.28 -7.20
CA ASP A 25 6.75 -25.31 -8.22
C ASP A 25 5.53 -24.77 -9.00
N GLU A 26 4.48 -25.59 -9.18
CA GLU A 26 3.21 -25.23 -9.82
C GLU A 26 2.02 -25.61 -8.91
N PRO A 27 1.67 -24.77 -7.90
CA PRO A 27 0.73 -25.14 -6.85
C PRO A 27 -0.66 -25.58 -7.33
N ALA A 28 -1.12 -25.10 -8.49
CA ALA A 28 -2.37 -25.54 -9.11
C ALA A 28 -2.41 -27.07 -9.37
N THR A 29 -1.25 -27.68 -9.61
CA THR A 29 -1.14 -29.14 -9.79
C THR A 29 -1.29 -29.91 -8.48
N LEU A 30 -0.99 -29.29 -7.33
CA LEU A 30 -1.16 -29.91 -6.01
C LEU A 30 -2.63 -30.11 -5.65
N ALA A 31 -3.53 -29.29 -6.20
CA ALA A 31 -4.97 -29.45 -6.04
C ALA A 31 -5.53 -30.61 -6.90
N THR A 32 -4.96 -30.84 -8.09
CA THR A 32 -5.47 -31.84 -9.05
C THR A 32 -4.83 -33.22 -8.91
N GLN A 33 -3.66 -33.31 -8.28
CA GLN A 33 -2.98 -34.58 -8.07
C GLN A 33 -3.76 -35.52 -7.13
N ARG A 34 -3.70 -36.83 -7.41
CA ARG A 34 -4.35 -37.89 -6.60
C ARG A 34 -3.36 -38.79 -5.85
N ARG A 35 -2.07 -38.50 -5.95
CA ARG A 35 -0.99 -39.33 -5.37
C ARG A 35 -0.90 -39.16 -3.86
N TRP A 36 -1.17 -37.95 -3.36
CA TRP A 36 -1.18 -37.62 -1.94
C TRP A 36 -2.56 -37.12 -1.52
N GLN A 37 -3.14 -37.76 -0.51
CA GLN A 37 -4.41 -37.34 0.10
C GLN A 37 -4.11 -36.25 1.13
N LEU A 38 -3.98 -35.01 0.64
CA LEU A 38 -3.72 -33.83 1.47
C LEU A 38 -5.00 -33.02 1.62
N MET A 39 -5.37 -32.70 2.85
CA MET A 39 -6.45 -31.76 3.16
C MET A 39 -6.14 -30.38 2.57
N PRO A 40 -7.15 -29.57 2.18
CA PRO A 40 -6.91 -28.25 1.61
C PRO A 40 -6.01 -27.34 2.48
N MET A 41 -6.15 -27.44 3.80
CA MET A 41 -5.31 -26.67 4.75
C MET A 41 -3.85 -27.14 4.78
N GLU A 42 -3.61 -28.45 4.66
CA GLU A 42 -2.25 -29.02 4.59
C GLU A 42 -1.57 -28.63 3.28
N ARG A 43 -2.31 -28.64 2.16
CA ARG A 43 -1.81 -28.16 0.86
C ARG A 43 -1.36 -26.71 0.95
N ARG A 44 -2.19 -25.84 1.53
CA ARG A 44 -1.87 -24.42 1.74
C ARG A 44 -0.64 -24.25 2.63
N ALA A 45 -0.59 -24.94 3.78
CA ALA A 45 0.55 -24.85 4.69
C ALA A 45 1.87 -25.30 4.03
N LEU A 46 1.84 -26.37 3.23
CA LEU A 46 3.01 -26.85 2.47
C LEU A 46 3.46 -25.82 1.43
N VAL A 47 2.52 -25.23 0.69
CA VAL A 47 2.83 -24.22 -0.33
C VAL A 47 3.32 -22.92 0.34
N ASP A 48 2.69 -22.45 1.42
CA ASP A 48 3.14 -21.29 2.18
C ASP A 48 4.58 -21.47 2.69
N ALA A 49 4.89 -22.63 3.28
CA ALA A 49 6.26 -22.93 3.72
C ALA A 49 7.24 -22.93 2.53
N TYR A 50 6.84 -23.47 1.38
CA TYR A 50 7.66 -23.48 0.18
C TYR A 50 7.82 -22.09 -0.48
N PHE A 51 6.88 -21.17 -0.29
CA PHE A 51 6.92 -19.81 -0.83
C PHE A 51 7.40 -18.76 0.18
N THR A 52 7.67 -19.13 1.43
CA THR A 52 8.19 -18.20 2.45
C THR A 52 9.58 -17.66 2.09
N PHE A 53 9.84 -16.40 2.43
CA PHE A 53 11.10 -15.69 2.20
C PHE A 53 12.00 -15.66 3.42
N ASP A 54 13.31 -15.58 3.17
CA ASP A 54 14.30 -15.10 4.13
C ASP A 54 14.52 -13.60 3.90
N GLU A 55 14.42 -12.79 4.95
CA GLU A 55 14.52 -11.33 4.84
C GLU A 55 15.85 -10.87 4.23
N ARG A 56 16.94 -11.63 4.43
CA ARG A 56 18.27 -11.32 3.90
C ARG A 56 18.31 -11.48 2.38
N VAL A 57 17.64 -12.51 1.86
CA VAL A 57 17.49 -12.73 0.41
C VAL A 57 16.51 -11.72 -0.17
N LEU A 58 15.43 -11.46 0.55
CA LEU A 58 14.40 -10.53 0.11
C LEU A 58 14.94 -9.13 -0.10
N ARG A 59 15.80 -8.67 0.81
CA ARG A 59 16.49 -7.38 0.72
C ARG A 59 17.28 -7.21 -0.58
N GLU A 60 17.87 -8.28 -1.12
CA GLU A 60 18.59 -8.24 -2.39
C GLU A 60 17.67 -8.33 -3.63
N LEU A 61 16.45 -8.85 -3.45
CA LEU A 61 15.43 -8.97 -4.50
C LEU A 61 14.60 -7.70 -4.68
N VAL A 62 14.37 -6.95 -3.61
CA VAL A 62 13.50 -5.76 -3.61
C VAL A 62 13.91 -4.77 -4.70
N GLY A 63 12.94 -4.34 -5.51
CA GLY A 63 13.14 -3.31 -6.52
C GLY A 63 13.95 -3.74 -7.74
N ARG A 64 14.33 -5.03 -7.83
CA ARG A 64 15.06 -5.57 -8.98
C ARG A 64 14.15 -6.44 -9.83
N LYS A 65 14.29 -6.32 -11.15
CA LYS A 65 13.61 -7.21 -12.09
C LYS A 65 14.19 -8.63 -11.97
N PRO A 66 13.36 -9.68 -11.84
CA PRO A 66 13.84 -11.06 -11.82
C PRO A 66 14.45 -11.39 -13.18
N THR A 67 15.78 -11.51 -13.22
CA THR A 67 16.54 -11.84 -14.43
C THR A 67 17.50 -12.99 -14.16
N SER A 68 17.90 -13.72 -15.20
CA SER A 68 18.89 -14.81 -15.09
C SER A 68 20.23 -14.33 -14.51
N LYS A 69 20.60 -13.07 -14.74
CA LYS A 69 21.77 -12.43 -14.12
C LYS A 69 21.58 -12.25 -12.62
N LEU A 70 20.44 -11.72 -12.18
CA LEU A 70 20.12 -11.53 -10.76
C LEU A 70 20.11 -12.87 -10.01
N ARG A 71 19.55 -13.92 -10.63
CA ARG A 71 19.59 -15.29 -10.11
C ARG A 71 21.01 -15.75 -9.77
N ARG A 72 21.93 -15.64 -10.73
CA ARG A 72 23.34 -16.04 -10.54
C ARG A 72 24.05 -15.19 -9.49
N GLN A 73 23.72 -13.91 -9.41
CA GLN A 73 24.27 -13.00 -8.39
C GLN A 73 23.82 -13.41 -6.98
N LEU A 74 22.53 -13.72 -6.80
CA LEU A 74 21.98 -14.18 -5.51
C LEU A 74 22.58 -15.51 -5.08
N GLU A 75 22.75 -16.45 -6.01
CA GLU A 75 23.41 -17.73 -5.73
C GLU A 75 24.87 -17.52 -5.30
N ALA A 76 25.60 -16.59 -5.93
CA ALA A 76 26.96 -16.24 -5.53
C ALA A 76 27.04 -15.45 -4.20
N GLN A 77 25.98 -14.72 -3.83
CA GLN A 77 25.87 -13.99 -2.56
C GLN A 77 25.37 -14.88 -1.40
N ALA A 78 24.98 -16.13 -1.66
CA ALA A 78 24.37 -17.03 -0.68
C ALA A 78 25.26 -17.20 0.59
N ASP A 79 26.56 -17.41 0.40
CA ASP A 79 27.52 -17.57 1.50
C ASP A 79 27.60 -16.31 2.37
N ARG A 80 27.61 -15.12 1.75
CA ARG A 80 27.63 -13.83 2.47
C ARG A 80 26.35 -13.60 3.27
N LEU A 81 25.21 -14.03 2.73
CA LEU A 81 23.91 -13.88 3.41
C LEU A 81 23.70 -14.94 4.49
N ASN A 82 24.58 -15.95 4.59
CA ASN A 82 24.43 -17.11 5.46
C ASN A 82 23.09 -17.84 5.19
N VAL A 83 22.80 -18.08 3.91
CA VAL A 83 21.63 -18.80 3.40
C VAL A 83 22.11 -19.81 2.37
N SER A 84 21.47 -20.99 2.29
CA SER A 84 21.88 -21.98 1.29
C SER A 84 21.59 -21.49 -0.15
N PRO A 85 22.45 -21.80 -1.13
CA PRO A 85 22.24 -21.39 -2.53
C PRO A 85 20.95 -21.98 -3.11
N HIS A 86 20.54 -23.17 -2.66
CA HIS A 86 19.26 -23.77 -3.03
C HIS A 86 18.06 -22.95 -2.51
N SER A 87 18.15 -22.40 -1.30
CA SER A 87 17.10 -21.51 -0.76
C SER A 87 17.03 -20.19 -1.52
N CYS A 88 18.17 -19.57 -1.82
CA CYS A 88 18.22 -18.35 -2.67
C CYS A 88 17.57 -18.61 -4.04
N ARG A 89 17.94 -19.72 -4.69
CA ARG A 89 17.40 -20.14 -5.98
C ARG A 89 15.89 -20.35 -5.92
N ARG A 90 15.39 -21.06 -4.90
CA ARG A 90 13.95 -21.29 -4.67
C ARG A 90 13.19 -19.97 -4.53
N GLN A 91 13.67 -19.06 -3.67
CA GLN A 91 13.00 -17.78 -3.42
C GLN A 91 12.96 -16.90 -4.68
N PHE A 92 14.06 -16.88 -5.44
CA PHE A 92 14.10 -16.20 -6.74
C PHE A 92 13.13 -16.84 -7.74
N ASP A 93 13.15 -18.16 -7.90
CA ASP A 93 12.30 -18.87 -8.85
C ASP A 93 10.81 -18.67 -8.50
N ASN A 94 10.45 -18.67 -7.22
CA ASN A 94 9.08 -18.39 -6.78
C ASN A 94 8.64 -16.96 -7.15
N LEU A 95 9.46 -15.95 -6.86
CA LEU A 95 9.16 -14.57 -7.28
C LEU A 95 9.07 -14.46 -8.81
N GLN A 96 9.98 -15.11 -9.53
CA GLN A 96 9.98 -15.09 -10.99
C GLN A 96 8.69 -15.70 -11.55
N ARG A 97 8.20 -16.82 -11.02
CA ARG A 97 6.94 -17.42 -11.47
C ARG A 97 5.75 -16.47 -11.32
N LEU A 98 5.66 -15.76 -10.19
CA LEU A 98 4.62 -14.76 -9.99
C LEU A 98 4.81 -13.52 -10.87
N TYR A 99 6.06 -13.20 -11.23
CA TYR A 99 6.39 -12.08 -12.11
C TYR A 99 6.14 -12.39 -13.60
N ASP A 100 6.26 -13.65 -14.00
CA ASP A 100 6.02 -14.09 -15.38
C ASP A 100 4.54 -14.50 -15.59
N TYR A 101 3.75 -14.59 -14.51
CA TYR A 101 2.32 -14.94 -14.55
C TYR A 101 1.50 -13.83 -15.22
N ASP A 102 0.62 -14.18 -16.16
CA ASP A 102 -0.25 -13.19 -16.80
C ASP A 102 -1.45 -12.84 -15.90
N TRP A 103 -1.34 -11.75 -15.15
CA TRP A 103 -2.39 -11.27 -14.23
C TRP A 103 -3.60 -10.66 -14.95
N ASN A 104 -3.50 -10.41 -16.26
CA ASN A 104 -4.58 -9.92 -17.10
C ASN A 104 -5.35 -11.06 -17.78
N ALA A 105 -4.80 -12.28 -17.77
CA ALA A 105 -5.50 -13.46 -18.27
C ALA A 105 -6.69 -13.79 -17.35
N SER A 106 -7.88 -13.88 -17.95
CA SER A 106 -9.15 -14.22 -17.30
C SER A 106 -9.23 -15.70 -16.87
N THR A 107 -8.14 -16.32 -16.44
CA THR A 107 -8.19 -17.69 -15.92
C THR A 107 -8.75 -17.64 -14.49
N PRO A 108 -9.92 -18.25 -14.24
CA PRO A 108 -10.47 -18.31 -12.89
C PRO A 108 -9.49 -19.07 -11.99
N PRO A 109 -9.29 -18.62 -10.73
CA PRO A 109 -8.47 -19.37 -9.79
C PRO A 109 -9.06 -20.78 -9.61
N PRO A 110 -8.23 -21.82 -9.45
CA PRO A 110 -8.73 -23.15 -9.13
C PRO A 110 -9.66 -23.08 -7.93
N GLY A 111 -10.85 -23.67 -8.05
CA GLY A 111 -12.03 -23.47 -7.19
C GLY A 111 -11.91 -23.85 -5.71
N ASP A 112 -10.69 -24.12 -5.23
CA ASP A 112 -10.39 -24.50 -3.85
C ASP A 112 -9.95 -23.30 -2.98
N TRP A 113 -9.78 -22.10 -3.56
CA TRP A 113 -9.44 -20.90 -2.78
C TRP A 113 -10.69 -20.22 -2.20
N GLU A 114 -11.08 -20.62 -1.00
CA GLU A 114 -11.95 -19.80 -0.14
C GLU A 114 -11.08 -18.97 0.83
N PRO A 115 -11.25 -17.64 0.91
CA PRO A 115 -10.56 -16.86 1.94
C PRO A 115 -11.00 -17.40 3.29
N PRO A 116 -10.09 -17.59 4.27
CA PRO A 116 -10.53 -17.82 5.64
C PRO A 116 -11.43 -16.64 6.01
N SER A 117 -12.70 -16.95 6.31
CA SER A 117 -13.66 -15.98 6.81
C SER A 117 -12.97 -15.21 7.93
N CYS A 118 -12.72 -13.92 7.71
CA CYS A 118 -12.35 -13.03 8.79
C CYS A 118 -13.54 -13.05 9.75
N GLY A 119 -13.38 -13.79 10.85
CA GLY A 119 -14.30 -13.80 11.97
C GLY A 119 -14.38 -12.41 12.56
N GLY A 120 -15.22 -11.56 11.97
CA GLY A 120 -15.71 -10.35 12.60
C GLY A 120 -16.60 -10.76 13.75
N GLY A 121 -16.15 -10.51 14.97
CA GLY A 121 -17.00 -10.51 16.14
C GLY A 121 -18.15 -9.52 15.93
N GLY A 122 -19.37 -10.00 16.12
CA GLY A 122 -20.59 -9.22 16.15
C GLY A 122 -21.64 -10.00 16.94
N GLY A 123 -21.85 -9.60 18.19
CA GLY A 123 -22.81 -10.21 19.09
C GLY A 123 -24.27 -9.83 18.82
N GLY A 124 -25.16 -10.52 19.55
CA GLY A 124 -26.61 -10.33 19.59
C GLY A 124 -27.34 -11.44 18.82
N GLY A 125 -28.24 -12.24 19.39
CA GLY A 125 -29.02 -12.13 20.61
C GLY A 125 -30.45 -12.62 20.27
N GLY A 126 -30.95 -13.64 20.99
CA GLY A 126 -32.33 -14.13 20.92
C GLY A 126 -32.64 -14.98 19.67
N GLY A 127 -33.42 -16.05 19.70
CA GLY A 127 -34.27 -16.62 20.73
C GLY A 127 -35.36 -17.45 20.02
N GLY A 128 -35.67 -18.63 20.55
CA GLY A 128 -36.97 -19.28 20.39
C GLY A 128 -37.19 -20.21 19.19
N GLY A 129 -37.69 -21.40 19.50
CA GLY A 129 -38.87 -21.91 18.78
C GLY A 129 -38.72 -23.15 17.89
N SER A 130 -38.73 -24.31 18.54
CA SER A 130 -39.60 -25.49 18.26
C SER A 130 -39.95 -25.94 16.83
N GLY A 131 -39.80 -27.26 16.61
CA GLY A 131 -40.60 -28.11 15.71
C GLY A 131 -39.80 -28.61 14.51
N GLY A 132 -39.78 -29.88 14.12
CA GLY A 132 -40.54 -31.07 14.49
C GLY A 132 -40.56 -32.01 13.27
N GLY A 133 -40.41 -33.33 13.50
CA GLY A 133 -40.64 -34.41 12.53
C GLY A 133 -39.50 -34.66 11.53
N GLY A 134 -39.15 -35.88 11.11
CA GLY A 134 -39.70 -37.20 11.37
C GLY A 134 -39.11 -38.18 10.34
N GLY A 135 -38.98 -39.47 10.73
CA GLY A 135 -38.71 -40.61 9.85
C GLY A 135 -37.24 -40.79 9.42
N GLY A 136 -36.63 -41.96 9.39
CA GLY A 136 -37.09 -43.33 9.59
C GLY A 136 -36.07 -44.27 8.92
N GLY A 137 -35.86 -45.45 9.52
CA GLY A 137 -35.05 -46.56 8.96
C GLY A 137 -33.54 -46.42 9.23
N GLY A 138 -32.85 -47.32 9.92
CA GLY A 138 -33.10 -48.73 10.17
C GLY A 138 -32.10 -49.57 9.38
N CYS A 139 -30.93 -49.85 9.94
CA CYS A 139 -30.26 -51.13 9.77
C CYS A 139 -29.16 -51.33 10.82
N SER A 140 -29.17 -52.55 11.31
CA SER A 140 -28.50 -53.09 12.48
C SER A 140 -27.08 -53.56 12.16
N SER A 141 -26.41 -54.02 13.21
CA SER A 141 -25.11 -54.72 13.30
C SER A 141 -23.90 -53.78 13.42
N GLY A 142 -23.06 -53.86 14.44
CA GLY A 142 -22.99 -54.79 15.56
C GLY A 142 -21.53 -54.95 15.97
N GLY A 143 -21.23 -54.71 17.25
CA GLY A 143 -19.98 -55.10 17.95
C GLY A 143 -18.80 -54.15 17.73
N GLY A 144 -18.04 -53.74 18.75
CA GLY A 144 -18.03 -54.08 20.17
C GLY A 144 -16.63 -53.84 20.75
N GLY A 145 -16.59 -53.29 21.97
CA GLY A 145 -15.43 -53.29 22.88
C GLY A 145 -14.34 -52.24 22.59
N GLY A 146 -13.80 -51.51 23.56
CA GLY A 146 -14.01 -51.52 25.00
C GLY A 146 -12.82 -50.83 25.69
N GLY A 147 -13.09 -50.16 26.82
CA GLY A 147 -12.11 -49.72 27.84
C GLY A 147 -11.19 -48.55 27.43
N GLY A 148 -10.86 -47.57 28.27
CA GLY A 148 -11.02 -47.39 29.72
C GLY A 148 -9.84 -46.54 30.24
N GLY A 149 -10.08 -45.73 31.28
CA GLY A 149 -9.06 -44.97 32.03
C GLY A 149 -8.70 -43.63 31.38
N GLY A 150 -8.95 -42.48 32.01
CA GLY A 150 -8.24 -41.97 33.20
C GLY A 150 -7.03 -41.16 32.71
N GLY A 151 -6.71 -39.94 33.13
CA GLY A 151 -7.09 -39.04 34.21
C GLY A 151 -5.94 -38.02 34.33
N GLY A 152 -6.21 -36.81 34.82
CA GLY A 152 -5.19 -35.78 35.14
C GLY A 152 -4.57 -35.10 33.91
N GLY A 153 -4.24 -33.82 33.89
CA GLY A 153 -4.04 -32.85 34.97
C GLY A 153 -2.76 -32.08 34.67
N GLY A 154 -2.85 -30.75 34.60
CA GLY A 154 -1.78 -29.83 34.99
C GLY A 154 -0.78 -29.34 33.93
N GLY A 155 -0.66 -28.01 33.86
CA GLY A 155 0.55 -27.24 33.52
C GLY A 155 0.92 -27.18 32.03
N GLY A 156 1.28 -26.06 31.43
CA GLY A 156 1.80 -24.80 31.95
C GLY A 156 3.03 -24.40 31.12
N GLY A 157 2.98 -23.21 30.50
CA GLY A 157 4.09 -22.56 29.80
C GLY A 157 4.38 -23.14 28.40
N GLY A 158 4.78 -22.37 27.40
CA GLY A 158 5.06 -20.95 27.25
C GLY A 158 5.29 -20.73 25.74
N GLY A 159 4.99 -19.54 25.27
CA GLY A 159 5.07 -19.19 23.86
C GLY A 159 4.71 -17.74 23.70
N GLU A 160 5.65 -16.90 24.12
CA GLU A 160 5.75 -15.49 23.72
C GLU A 160 5.69 -15.43 22.20
N ASP A 161 4.78 -14.62 21.67
CA ASP A 161 4.91 -13.86 20.41
C ASP A 161 3.70 -12.91 20.35
N GLY A 162 3.73 -11.95 21.28
CA GLY A 162 2.92 -10.76 21.21
C GLY A 162 3.66 -9.71 20.39
N GLU A 163 3.50 -9.75 19.06
CA GLU A 163 3.70 -8.60 18.19
C GLU A 163 2.63 -8.61 17.08
N ASP A 164 1.37 -8.62 17.48
CA ASP A 164 0.32 -7.96 16.68
C ASP A 164 0.60 -6.46 16.73
N GLY A 165 1.54 -6.03 15.91
CA GLY A 165 1.72 -4.65 15.50
C GLY A 165 0.50 -4.23 14.70
N GLY A 166 -0.57 -3.91 15.44
CA GLY A 166 -1.74 -3.20 14.96
C GLY A 166 -1.32 -1.87 14.37
N GLY A 167 -0.93 -1.89 13.10
CA GLY A 167 -0.91 -0.72 12.24
C GLY A 167 -2.35 -0.24 12.13
N GLY A 168 -2.72 0.68 13.01
CA GLY A 168 -4.00 1.36 13.01
C GLY A 168 -4.30 1.86 11.61
N VAL A 169 -5.17 1.15 10.91
CA VAL A 169 -5.91 1.71 9.80
C VAL A 169 -6.82 2.74 10.45
N VAL A 170 -6.36 3.99 10.46
CA VAL A 170 -7.24 5.14 10.67
C VAL A 170 -8.34 5.03 9.62
N ALA A 171 -9.49 4.54 10.06
CA ALA A 171 -10.70 4.53 9.27
C ALA A 171 -11.12 5.98 9.07
N TRP A 172 -10.79 6.52 7.89
CA TRP A 172 -11.35 7.79 7.44
C TRP A 172 -12.75 7.52 6.91
N GLU A 173 -13.72 7.92 7.71
CA GLU A 173 -15.13 7.96 7.35
C GLU A 173 -15.29 8.95 6.17
N GLY A 174 -15.65 8.43 4.98
CA GLY A 174 -16.01 9.28 3.82
C GLY A 174 -15.61 8.78 2.43
N SER A 175 -14.70 7.81 2.28
CA SER A 175 -14.43 7.21 0.96
C SER A 175 -13.83 5.81 1.12
N THR A 176 -14.60 4.78 0.77
CA THR A 176 -14.17 3.37 0.73
C THR A 176 -13.20 3.15 -0.43
N ARG A 177 -12.03 3.82 -0.41
CA ARG A 177 -11.02 3.70 -1.45
C ARG A 177 -10.35 2.35 -1.31
N VAL A 178 -10.43 1.55 -2.37
CA VAL A 178 -9.82 0.22 -2.47
C VAL A 178 -8.73 0.30 -3.54
N GLY A 179 -7.46 0.23 -3.12
CA GLY A 179 -6.33 0.13 -4.03
C GLY A 179 -6.30 -1.21 -4.77
N ALA A 180 -5.28 -1.45 -5.59
CA ALA A 180 -5.20 -2.72 -6.35
C ALA A 180 -4.87 -3.94 -5.46
N GLU A 181 -4.27 -3.73 -4.28
CA GLU A 181 -3.73 -4.80 -3.43
C GLU A 181 -4.76 -5.89 -3.09
N PRO A 182 -5.99 -5.60 -2.61
CA PRO A 182 -6.91 -6.67 -2.18
C PRO A 182 -7.31 -7.62 -3.32
N GLU A 183 -7.53 -7.09 -4.52
CA GLU A 183 -7.87 -7.90 -5.69
C GLU A 183 -6.67 -8.70 -6.19
N LEU A 184 -5.47 -8.10 -6.21
CA LEU A 184 -4.23 -8.81 -6.55
C LEU A 184 -3.92 -9.93 -5.55
N VAL A 185 -4.11 -9.69 -4.25
CA VAL A 185 -3.94 -10.67 -3.19
C VAL A 185 -4.89 -11.85 -3.37
N ARG A 186 -6.16 -11.58 -3.71
CA ARG A 186 -7.14 -12.62 -3.99
C ARG A 186 -6.73 -13.47 -5.21
N ARG A 187 -6.21 -12.84 -6.27
CA ARG A 187 -5.73 -13.55 -7.47
C ARG A 187 -4.49 -14.39 -7.20
N VAL A 188 -3.49 -13.83 -6.52
CA VAL A 188 -2.25 -14.54 -6.16
C VAL A 188 -2.55 -15.72 -5.24
N GLY A 189 -3.36 -15.51 -4.19
CA GLY A 189 -3.78 -16.59 -3.29
C GLY A 189 -4.57 -17.67 -4.01
N GLY A 190 -5.44 -17.28 -4.94
CA GLY A 190 -6.21 -18.22 -5.76
C GLY A 190 -5.35 -19.05 -6.72
N ALA A 191 -4.47 -18.41 -7.47
CA ALA A 191 -3.64 -19.09 -8.48
C ALA A 191 -2.54 -19.97 -7.87
N PHE A 192 -1.90 -19.51 -6.79
CA PHE A 192 -0.77 -20.18 -6.17
C PHE A 192 -1.09 -20.87 -4.84
N LEU A 193 -2.36 -20.87 -4.39
CA LEU A 193 -2.78 -21.46 -3.11
C LEU A 193 -2.07 -20.87 -1.87
N LEU A 194 -1.64 -19.61 -1.95
CA LEU A 194 -0.90 -18.91 -0.89
C LEU A 194 -1.84 -18.24 0.12
N SER A 195 -1.46 -18.21 1.39
CA SER A 195 -2.17 -17.44 2.42
C SER A 195 -2.30 -15.96 2.05
N ARG A 196 -3.27 -15.27 2.66
CA ARG A 196 -3.50 -13.83 2.45
C ARG A 196 -2.27 -12.99 2.81
N SER A 197 -1.62 -13.33 3.92
CA SER A 197 -0.44 -12.63 4.41
C SER A 197 0.73 -12.77 3.45
N LEU A 198 1.04 -14.00 3.01
CA LEU A 198 2.13 -14.24 2.07
C LEU A 198 1.84 -13.65 0.68
N SER A 199 0.59 -13.78 0.21
CA SER A 199 0.13 -13.16 -1.03
C SER A 199 0.31 -11.64 -1.02
N SER A 200 -0.02 -10.96 0.09
CA SER A 200 0.19 -9.52 0.25
C SER A 200 1.67 -9.14 0.14
N ARG A 201 2.56 -9.89 0.78
CA ARG A 201 4.02 -9.69 0.66
C ARG A 201 4.48 -9.85 -0.78
N TYR A 202 4.06 -10.91 -1.47
CA TYR A 202 4.39 -11.10 -2.89
C TYR A 202 3.87 -9.97 -3.78
N VAL A 203 2.61 -9.53 -3.62
CA VAL A 203 2.04 -8.42 -4.41
C VAL A 203 2.86 -7.14 -4.26
N ARG A 204 3.27 -6.81 -3.03
CA ARG A 204 4.12 -5.66 -2.74
C ARG A 204 5.48 -5.77 -3.43
N LEU A 205 6.10 -6.95 -3.38
CA LEU A 205 7.38 -7.20 -4.04
C LEU A 205 7.27 -7.13 -5.56
N LEU A 206 6.20 -7.70 -6.13
CA LEU A 206 5.94 -7.63 -7.57
C LEU A 206 5.77 -6.18 -8.01
N PHE A 207 5.04 -5.37 -7.25
CA PHE A 207 4.92 -3.93 -7.52
C PHE A 207 6.28 -3.25 -7.54
N LEU A 208 7.11 -3.50 -6.53
CA LEU A 208 8.44 -2.90 -6.45
C LEU A 208 9.37 -3.35 -7.59
N SER A 209 9.37 -4.65 -7.92
CA SER A 209 10.17 -5.22 -9.01
C SER A 209 9.68 -4.81 -10.40
N THR A 210 8.38 -4.56 -10.57
CA THR A 210 7.79 -4.11 -11.83
C THR A 210 8.27 -2.71 -12.18
N HIS A 211 8.21 -1.80 -11.21
CA HIS A 211 8.67 -0.42 -11.37
C HIS A 211 10.18 -0.24 -11.18
N GLN A 212 10.87 -1.30 -10.74
CA GLN A 212 12.33 -1.35 -10.57
C GLN A 212 12.87 -0.24 -9.66
N PHE A 213 12.22 -0.02 -8.52
CA PHE A 213 12.68 1.00 -7.55
C PHE A 213 14.10 0.73 -7.08
N ASP A 214 14.95 1.76 -7.09
CA ASP A 214 16.35 1.60 -6.70
C ASP A 214 16.50 1.51 -5.17
N ALA A 215 16.43 0.29 -4.65
CA ALA A 215 16.67 -0.04 -3.24
C ALA A 215 18.18 -0.14 -2.90
N SER A 216 19.07 0.01 -3.88
CA SER A 216 20.52 -0.22 -3.69
C SER A 216 21.32 1.04 -3.34
N LYS A 217 20.70 2.22 -3.45
CA LYS A 217 21.33 3.50 -3.11
C LYS A 217 21.82 3.49 -1.67
N ARG A 218 23.02 4.03 -1.44
CA ARG A 218 23.65 4.08 -0.11
C ARG A 218 22.76 4.67 0.98
N ARG A 219 21.93 5.67 0.63
CA ARG A 219 20.98 6.34 1.54
C ARG A 219 19.82 5.45 1.97
N LEU A 220 19.51 4.40 1.21
CA LEU A 220 18.40 3.47 1.48
C LEU A 220 18.91 2.15 2.07
N GLN A 221 20.21 2.04 2.39
CA GLN A 221 20.82 0.86 3.00
C GLN A 221 20.42 0.67 4.48
N SER A 222 19.88 1.67 5.16
CA SER A 222 19.35 1.50 6.52
C SER A 222 17.90 0.99 6.54
N VAL A 223 17.18 1.11 5.41
CA VAL A 223 15.75 0.74 5.31
C VAL A 223 15.57 -0.77 5.47
N SER A 224 14.63 -1.16 6.34
CA SER A 224 14.32 -2.57 6.62
C SER A 224 13.35 -3.17 5.59
N VAL A 225 13.22 -4.49 5.55
CA VAL A 225 12.23 -5.17 4.69
C VAL A 225 10.79 -4.77 5.04
N PRO A 226 10.37 -4.73 6.32
CA PRO A 226 9.04 -4.24 6.69
C PRO A 226 8.76 -2.81 6.22
N ASP A 227 9.77 -1.93 6.18
CA ASP A 227 9.61 -0.58 5.66
C ASP A 227 9.35 -0.59 4.16
N TRP A 228 10.07 -1.41 3.38
CA TRP A 228 9.80 -1.58 1.94
C TRP A 228 8.39 -2.12 1.67
N GLU A 229 7.93 -3.08 2.48
CA GLU A 229 6.57 -3.60 2.40
C GLU A 229 5.53 -2.52 2.73
N ALA A 230 5.77 -1.73 3.79
CA ALA A 230 4.90 -0.61 4.17
C ALA A 230 4.84 0.46 3.08
N PHE A 231 5.98 0.80 2.48
CA PHE A 231 6.05 1.75 1.37
C PHE A 231 5.22 1.25 0.20
N SER A 232 5.44 0.01 -0.23
CA SER A 232 4.68 -0.58 -1.33
C SER A 232 3.19 -0.62 -1.03
N ALA A 233 2.78 -0.90 0.21
CA ALA A 233 1.37 -0.91 0.61
C ALA A 233 0.74 0.48 0.46
N SER A 234 1.41 1.54 0.94
CA SER A 234 0.94 2.92 0.77
C SER A 234 0.83 3.31 -0.71
N LEU A 235 1.81 2.93 -1.54
CA LEU A 235 1.77 3.24 -2.97
C LEU A 235 0.64 2.50 -3.69
N LEU A 236 0.44 1.20 -3.40
CA LEU A 236 -0.65 0.39 -3.96
C LEU A 236 -2.04 0.86 -3.48
N LEU A 237 -2.14 1.46 -2.30
CA LEU A 237 -3.41 1.97 -1.81
C LEU A 237 -3.81 3.28 -2.50
N HIS A 238 -2.85 4.20 -2.66
CA HIS A 238 -3.17 5.57 -3.06
C HIS A 238 -2.94 5.83 -4.56
N TRP A 239 -2.02 5.12 -5.21
CA TRP A 239 -1.59 5.42 -6.59
C TRP A 239 -1.99 4.37 -7.62
N THR A 240 -2.61 3.26 -7.20
CA THR A 240 -3.20 2.27 -8.10
C THR A 240 -4.70 2.12 -7.86
N SER A 241 -5.38 1.43 -8.76
CA SER A 241 -6.79 1.09 -8.65
C SER A 241 -7.00 -0.38 -9.00
N ALA A 242 -8.14 -0.95 -8.62
CA ALA A 242 -8.46 -2.34 -8.96
C ALA A 242 -8.36 -2.64 -10.48
N ALA A 243 -8.59 -1.63 -11.34
CA ALA A 243 -8.48 -1.75 -12.78
C ALA A 243 -7.03 -1.63 -13.30
N SER A 244 -6.15 -0.89 -12.61
CA SER A 244 -4.77 -0.70 -13.04
C SER A 244 -3.83 -1.84 -12.62
N GLY A 245 -4.23 -2.64 -11.63
CA GLY A 245 -3.42 -3.75 -11.13
C GLY A 245 -2.08 -3.27 -10.57
N LEU A 246 -0.97 -3.74 -11.13
CA LEU A 246 0.38 -3.32 -10.74
C LEU A 246 0.82 -1.99 -11.38
N GLU A 247 0.07 -1.46 -12.34
CA GLU A 247 0.36 -0.18 -12.98
C GLU A 247 -0.20 1.01 -12.17
N LEU A 248 0.43 2.17 -12.34
CA LEU A 248 -0.07 3.41 -11.76
C LEU A 248 -1.38 3.84 -12.43
N ASP A 249 -2.29 4.38 -11.63
CA ASP A 249 -3.58 4.85 -12.11
C ASP A 249 -3.40 6.03 -13.09
N GLY A 250 -3.95 5.88 -14.30
CA GLY A 250 -3.88 6.88 -15.36
C GLY A 250 -4.52 8.22 -14.98
N SER A 251 -5.49 8.23 -14.07
CA SER A 251 -6.11 9.46 -13.56
C SER A 251 -5.14 10.26 -12.69
N VAL A 252 -4.41 9.57 -11.80
CA VAL A 252 -3.40 10.16 -10.91
C VAL A 252 -2.25 10.74 -11.72
N THR A 253 -1.70 9.97 -12.65
CA THR A 253 -0.55 10.42 -13.46
C THR A 253 -0.89 11.64 -14.34
N LYS A 254 -2.11 11.68 -14.91
CA LYS A 254 -2.60 12.84 -15.67
C LYS A 254 -2.80 14.07 -14.77
N GLY A 255 -3.43 13.88 -13.61
CA GLY A 255 -3.67 14.96 -12.64
C GLY A 255 -2.36 15.55 -12.10
N LEU A 256 -1.38 14.71 -11.74
CA LEU A 256 -0.06 15.17 -11.29
C LEU A 256 0.71 15.92 -12.38
N ARG A 257 0.57 15.52 -13.64
CA ARG A 257 1.16 16.25 -14.76
C ARG A 257 0.55 17.65 -14.90
N ALA A 258 -0.76 17.77 -14.73
CA ALA A 258 -1.45 19.06 -14.73
C ALA A 258 -0.99 19.94 -13.57
N VAL A 259 -0.95 19.39 -12.34
CA VAL A 259 -0.46 20.10 -11.15
C VAL A 259 0.99 20.58 -11.33
N ARG A 260 1.87 19.72 -11.84
CA ARG A 260 3.25 20.09 -12.15
C ARG A 260 3.30 21.23 -13.15
N ASN A 261 2.56 21.16 -14.25
CA ASN A 261 2.57 22.19 -15.28
C ASN A 261 2.10 23.54 -14.69
N SER A 262 1.04 23.54 -13.89
CA SER A 262 0.54 24.73 -13.18
C SER A 262 1.58 25.34 -12.23
N LEU A 263 2.34 24.50 -11.51
CA LEU A 263 3.35 24.96 -10.54
C LEU A 263 4.69 25.33 -11.16
N SER A 264 5.06 24.70 -12.27
CA SER A 264 6.34 24.89 -12.96
C SER A 264 6.36 26.10 -13.90
N ASP A 265 5.19 26.63 -14.30
CA ASP A 265 5.11 27.79 -15.18
C ASP A 265 5.71 29.05 -14.51
N GLN A 266 6.92 29.42 -14.93
CA GLN A 266 7.72 30.47 -14.32
C GLN A 266 7.03 31.84 -14.29
N ARG A 267 6.08 32.12 -15.19
CA ARG A 267 5.37 33.40 -15.25
C ARG A 267 4.22 33.49 -14.23
N ALA A 268 3.43 32.42 -14.08
CA ALA A 268 2.36 32.35 -13.08
C ALA A 268 2.90 32.09 -11.66
N SER A 269 3.97 31.30 -11.57
CA SER A 269 4.55 30.82 -10.31
C SER A 269 5.39 31.88 -9.57
N ALA A 270 5.93 32.87 -10.30
CA ALA A 270 6.67 34.00 -9.70
C ALA A 270 5.77 35.08 -9.07
N VAL A 271 4.52 35.22 -9.52
CA VAL A 271 3.63 36.32 -9.11
C VAL A 271 2.45 35.85 -8.25
N LEU A 272 1.94 34.61 -8.43
CA LEU A 272 0.74 34.15 -7.71
C LEU A 272 0.86 32.73 -7.12
N GLY A 273 1.55 31.78 -7.76
CA GLY A 273 1.54 30.36 -7.32
C GLY A 273 2.24 30.06 -5.99
N TRP A 274 3.58 30.21 -5.95
CA TRP A 274 4.38 29.86 -4.76
C TRP A 274 4.07 30.71 -3.51
N PRO A 275 3.95 32.05 -3.63
CA PRO A 275 3.75 32.90 -2.45
C PRO A 275 2.40 32.66 -1.77
N LEU A 276 1.33 32.44 -2.55
CA LEU A 276 -0.01 32.14 -2.00
C LEU A 276 -0.03 30.80 -1.29
N MET A 277 0.60 29.77 -1.87
CA MET A 277 0.70 28.45 -1.24
C MET A 277 1.51 28.51 0.06
N GLN A 278 2.63 29.24 0.06
CA GLN A 278 3.41 29.48 1.27
C GLN A 278 2.57 30.20 2.34
N GLN A 279 1.83 31.24 1.97
CA GLN A 279 0.98 31.98 2.91
C GLN A 279 -0.13 31.10 3.49
N ALA A 280 -0.81 30.30 2.66
CA ALA A 280 -1.85 29.38 3.09
C ALA A 280 -1.33 28.32 4.07
N VAL A 281 -0.18 27.71 3.76
CA VAL A 281 0.45 26.72 4.64
C VAL A 281 0.88 27.37 5.95
N LEU A 282 1.52 28.54 5.92
CA LEU A 282 1.93 29.23 7.15
C LEU A 282 0.73 29.71 8.00
N ALA A 283 -0.42 30.00 7.39
CA ALA A 283 -1.64 30.33 8.11
C ALA A 283 -2.30 29.09 8.76
N ALA A 284 -2.23 27.93 8.10
CA ALA A 284 -2.82 26.68 8.59
C ALA A 284 -1.89 25.88 9.54
N LEU A 285 -0.58 26.12 9.50
CA LEU A 285 0.40 25.38 10.29
C LEU A 285 0.23 25.56 11.81
N PRO A 286 -0.05 26.77 12.35
CA PRO A 286 -0.30 26.98 13.78
C PRO A 286 -1.42 26.13 14.35
N THR A 287 -2.53 25.98 13.63
CA THR A 287 -3.66 25.17 14.08
C THR A 287 -3.36 23.68 13.96
N ALA A 288 -2.54 23.27 12.99
CA ALA A 288 -2.14 21.88 12.79
C ALA A 288 -1.09 21.38 13.80
N LEU A 289 -0.23 22.25 14.32
CA LEU A 289 0.80 21.92 15.34
C LEU A 289 0.24 21.78 16.78
N GLY A 290 -1.06 22.02 16.96
CA GLY A 290 -1.79 21.87 18.22
C GLY A 290 -1.87 23.16 19.07
N PRO A 291 -2.98 23.40 19.79
CA PRO A 291 -3.22 24.64 20.54
C PRO A 291 -2.36 24.79 21.81
N ASP A 292 -1.84 23.70 22.38
CA ASP A 292 -1.13 23.68 23.67
C ASP A 292 0.37 23.99 23.58
N ARG A 293 0.90 24.28 22.38
CA ARG A 293 2.34 24.50 22.19
C ARG A 293 2.76 25.91 22.65
N PRO A 294 3.90 26.07 23.36
CA PRO A 294 4.38 27.40 23.72
C PRO A 294 4.63 28.28 22.48
N ALA A 295 4.11 29.51 22.50
CA ALA A 295 4.13 30.43 21.37
C ALA A 295 5.55 30.73 20.82
N VAL A 296 6.59 30.57 21.63
CA VAL A 296 7.99 30.72 21.20
C VAL A 296 8.42 29.56 20.30
N ALA A 297 8.12 28.31 20.69
CA ALA A 297 8.44 27.12 19.89
C ALA A 297 7.62 27.09 18.59
N LEU A 298 6.38 27.56 18.64
CA LEU A 298 5.56 27.68 17.43
C LEU A 298 6.17 28.67 16.44
N ARG A 299 6.57 29.87 16.91
CA ARG A 299 7.19 30.89 16.05
C ARG A 299 8.52 30.43 15.46
N SER A 300 9.36 29.73 16.21
CA SER A 300 10.62 29.19 15.68
C SER A 300 10.38 28.13 14.60
N THR A 301 9.38 27.26 14.81
CA THR A 301 9.00 26.22 13.83
C THR A 301 8.47 26.84 12.55
N VAL A 302 7.55 27.81 12.66
CA VAL A 302 6.98 28.54 11.51
C VAL A 302 8.07 29.32 10.76
N ALA A 303 9.02 29.93 11.47
CA ALA A 303 10.16 30.61 10.85
C ALA A 303 11.10 29.64 10.10
N ALA A 304 11.41 28.48 10.70
CA ALA A 304 12.20 27.43 10.06
C ALA A 304 11.53 26.94 8.77
N VAL A 305 10.22 26.65 8.84
CA VAL A 305 9.41 26.24 7.67
C VAL A 305 9.39 27.33 6.60
N SER A 306 9.14 28.58 6.97
CA SER A 306 9.12 29.70 6.01
C SER A 306 10.45 29.88 5.28
N SER A 307 11.58 29.66 5.97
CA SER A 307 12.92 29.81 5.38
C SER A 307 13.25 28.73 4.32
N ARG A 308 12.66 27.54 4.44
CA ARG A 308 12.96 26.37 3.59
C ARG A 308 11.75 25.85 2.79
N MET A 309 10.65 26.59 2.77
CA MET A 309 9.44 26.23 2.04
C MET A 309 9.68 26.09 0.54
N ARG A 310 10.43 27.02 -0.07
CA ARG A 310 10.66 27.01 -1.52
C ARG A 310 11.45 25.77 -2.00
N PRO A 311 12.55 25.36 -1.34
CA PRO A 311 13.19 24.07 -1.61
C PRO A 311 12.26 22.87 -1.45
N LEU A 312 11.50 22.80 -0.34
CA LEU A 312 10.56 21.71 -0.08
C LEU A 312 9.54 21.56 -1.20
N LEU A 313 8.92 22.68 -1.57
CA LEU A 313 7.89 22.70 -2.59
C LEU A 313 8.43 22.36 -3.99
N ARG A 314 9.65 22.78 -4.31
CA ARG A 314 10.32 22.34 -5.55
C ARG A 314 10.53 20.83 -5.57
N ALA A 315 11.06 20.25 -4.49
CA ALA A 315 11.27 18.81 -4.38
C ALA A 315 9.95 18.03 -4.53
N VAL A 316 8.86 18.53 -3.93
CA VAL A 316 7.51 17.97 -4.08
C VAL A 316 7.05 18.00 -5.54
N VAL A 317 7.20 19.13 -6.24
CA VAL A 317 6.79 19.27 -7.66
C VAL A 317 7.64 18.42 -8.60
N GLU A 318 8.94 18.33 -8.34
CA GLU A 318 9.86 17.45 -9.08
C GLU A 318 9.43 15.98 -8.92
N THR A 319 9.06 15.58 -7.70
CA THR A 319 8.50 14.24 -7.43
C THR A 319 7.20 13.99 -8.21
N CYS A 320 6.28 14.96 -8.29
CA CYS A 320 5.08 14.84 -9.13
C CYS A 320 5.43 14.66 -10.62
N GLY A 321 6.51 15.29 -11.10
CA GLY A 321 6.97 15.15 -12.46
C GLY A 321 7.46 13.74 -12.80
N ILE A 322 8.13 13.10 -11.84
CA ILE A 322 8.60 11.71 -11.98
C ILE A 322 7.42 10.75 -12.03
N LEU A 323 6.42 10.93 -11.17
CA LEU A 323 5.21 10.10 -11.19
C LEU A 323 4.40 10.28 -12.48
N SER A 324 4.56 11.41 -13.16
CA SER A 324 3.95 11.66 -14.48
C SER A 324 4.65 10.92 -15.62
N SER A 325 5.86 10.37 -15.38
CA SER A 325 6.73 9.66 -16.33
C SER A 325 7.12 8.29 -15.78
N PRO A 326 6.53 7.17 -16.25
CA PRO A 326 6.78 5.85 -15.68
C PRO A 326 8.25 5.37 -15.82
N ARG A 327 9.05 6.01 -16.68
CA ARG A 327 10.47 5.67 -16.89
C ARG A 327 11.38 6.15 -15.76
N GLU A 328 10.97 7.18 -15.02
CA GLU A 328 11.77 7.82 -13.96
C GLU A 328 11.39 7.32 -12.55
N LEU A 329 10.36 6.47 -12.44
CA LEU A 329 9.88 5.93 -11.16
C LEU A 329 10.95 5.22 -10.34
N ARG A 330 11.99 4.69 -10.99
CA ARG A 330 13.14 4.05 -10.34
C ARG A 330 13.77 4.90 -9.25
N ASP A 331 13.82 6.21 -9.46
CA ASP A 331 14.47 7.17 -8.57
C ASP A 331 13.56 7.75 -7.50
N LEU A 332 12.26 7.41 -7.48
CA LEU A 332 11.25 7.98 -6.59
C LEU A 332 11.69 8.04 -5.13
N PHE A 333 12.21 6.94 -4.58
CA PHE A 333 12.64 6.90 -3.18
C PHE A 333 13.82 7.84 -2.88
N GLY A 334 14.66 8.13 -3.87
CA GLY A 334 15.70 9.15 -3.75
C GLY A 334 15.10 10.54 -3.57
N TRP A 335 14.08 10.86 -4.36
CA TRP A 335 13.37 12.14 -4.26
C TRP A 335 12.54 12.27 -2.98
N LEU A 336 11.86 11.20 -2.56
CA LEU A 336 11.18 11.15 -1.27
C LEU A 336 12.17 11.30 -0.10
N ALA A 337 13.38 10.74 -0.23
CA ALA A 337 14.45 10.95 0.75
C ALA A 337 14.97 12.39 0.75
N ASP A 338 14.99 13.08 -0.39
CA ASP A 338 15.35 14.51 -0.45
C ASP A 338 14.29 15.41 0.21
N ILE A 339 13.01 15.05 0.10
CA ILE A 339 11.93 15.69 0.86
C ILE A 339 12.15 15.45 2.36
N ALA A 340 12.43 14.20 2.77
CA ALA A 340 12.71 13.86 4.16
C ALA A 340 13.93 14.63 4.71
N ASP A 341 15.01 14.76 3.93
CA ASP A 341 16.18 15.56 4.33
C ASP A 341 15.88 17.06 4.43
N THR A 342 15.01 17.58 3.56
CA THR A 342 14.56 18.97 3.67
C THR A 342 13.76 19.19 4.96
N LEU A 343 12.91 18.23 5.34
CA LEU A 343 12.18 18.24 6.62
C LEU A 343 13.13 18.13 7.82
N ARG A 344 14.12 17.24 7.74
CA ARG A 344 15.17 17.07 8.76
C ARG A 344 15.98 18.34 8.96
N ALA A 345 16.33 19.01 7.87
CA ALA A 345 17.10 20.24 7.92
C ALA A 345 16.29 21.47 8.38
N MET A 346 14.94 21.37 8.45
CA MET A 346 14.08 22.31 9.15
C MET A 346 14.00 22.04 10.67
N GLY A 347 14.59 20.94 11.15
CA GLY A 347 14.56 20.56 12.57
C GLY A 347 13.17 20.10 13.05
N LEU A 348 12.31 19.65 12.13
CA LEU A 348 10.96 19.22 12.46
C LEU A 348 10.96 17.84 13.11
N SER A 349 10.17 17.69 14.17
CA SER A 349 9.86 16.37 14.70
C SER A 349 8.94 15.61 13.72
N PRO A 350 8.88 14.26 13.73
CA PRO A 350 7.96 13.50 12.89
C PRO A 350 6.49 13.96 12.94
N PRO A 351 5.88 14.27 14.11
CA PRO A 351 4.51 14.79 14.13
C PRO A 351 4.40 16.19 13.51
N ASP A 352 5.41 17.06 13.68
CA ASP A 352 5.41 18.39 13.08
C ASP A 352 5.55 18.31 11.54
N ALA A 353 6.38 17.38 11.06
CA ALA A 353 6.51 17.09 9.64
C ALA A 353 5.19 16.54 9.07
N ALA A 354 4.49 15.67 9.80
CA ALA A 354 3.18 15.15 9.40
C ALA A 354 2.13 16.27 9.32
N ALA A 355 2.12 17.19 10.28
CA ALA A 355 1.24 18.35 10.28
C ALA A 355 1.51 19.26 9.07
N LEU A 356 2.79 19.52 8.74
CA LEU A 356 3.18 20.30 7.56
C LEU A 356 2.73 19.63 6.26
N LEU A 357 2.97 18.32 6.11
CA LEU A 357 2.55 17.57 4.92
C LEU A 357 1.01 17.54 4.80
N SER A 358 0.29 17.42 5.91
CA SER A 358 -1.19 17.52 5.93
C SER A 358 -1.70 18.91 5.53
N CYS A 359 -1.00 19.98 5.91
CA CYS A 359 -1.29 21.32 5.42
C CYS A 359 -1.06 21.42 3.90
N LEU A 360 0.02 20.83 3.38
CA LEU A 360 0.28 20.77 1.93
C LEU A 360 -0.81 19.98 1.19
N THR A 361 -1.32 18.89 1.76
CA THR A 361 -2.43 18.11 1.18
C THR A 361 -3.68 18.95 1.01
N ARG A 362 -3.97 19.83 1.97
CA ARG A 362 -5.16 20.72 1.95
C ARG A 362 -4.97 21.98 1.11
N CYS A 363 -3.74 22.33 0.76
CA CYS A 363 -3.42 23.53 0.00
C CYS A 363 -3.06 23.17 -1.46
N LEU A 364 -4.07 23.09 -2.33
CA LEU A 364 -3.82 23.02 -3.78
C LEU A 364 -3.59 24.45 -4.33
N PRO A 365 -2.53 24.68 -5.13
CA PRO A 365 -2.32 25.95 -5.81
C PRO A 365 -3.40 26.15 -6.90
N GLY A 366 -4.28 27.15 -6.71
CA GLY A 366 -5.32 27.55 -7.67
C GLY A 366 -6.73 27.67 -7.08
N GLN A 367 -7.10 26.87 -6.07
CA GLN A 367 -8.48 26.82 -5.57
C GLN A 367 -8.83 27.90 -4.53
N GLN A 368 -7.84 28.58 -3.93
CA GLN A 368 -8.10 29.60 -2.89
C GLN A 368 -8.41 30.99 -3.44
N ALA A 369 -8.29 31.24 -4.76
CA ALA A 369 -8.71 32.51 -5.36
C ALA A 369 -10.24 32.71 -5.34
N ALA A 370 -11.03 31.65 -5.14
CA ALA A 370 -12.49 31.72 -5.06
C ALA A 370 -13.02 31.85 -3.61
N GLY A 371 -12.15 31.81 -2.60
CA GLY A 371 -12.53 31.70 -1.18
C GLY A 371 -12.13 32.86 -0.26
N SER A 372 -11.57 33.95 -0.79
CA SER A 372 -11.30 35.14 0.03
C SER A 372 -12.49 36.10 -0.02
N THR A 373 -13.25 36.11 1.07
CA THR A 373 -14.06 37.22 1.59
C THR A 373 -13.90 38.53 0.85
N GLN A 374 -14.86 38.83 -0.03
CA GLN A 374 -15.12 40.18 -0.48
C GLN A 374 -15.57 40.99 0.75
N PRO A 375 -14.91 42.10 1.13
CA PRO A 375 -15.44 42.95 2.18
C PRO A 375 -16.75 43.54 1.68
N ALA A 376 -17.80 43.41 2.48
CA ALA A 376 -19.13 43.89 2.15
C ALA A 376 -19.07 45.35 1.66
N PRO A 377 -19.60 45.69 0.47
CA PRO A 377 -19.74 47.08 0.08
C PRO A 377 -20.80 47.76 0.96
N PRO A 378 -20.63 49.04 1.31
CA PRO A 378 -21.59 49.76 2.14
C PRO A 378 -22.93 49.90 1.40
N ALA A 379 -24.01 49.71 2.14
CA ALA A 379 -25.37 49.78 1.63
C ALA A 379 -25.74 51.21 1.20
N GLU A 380 -26.11 51.38 -0.07
CA GLU A 380 -26.84 52.55 -0.57
C GLU A 380 -28.30 52.17 -0.91
N PRO A 381 -29.26 53.11 -0.74
CA PRO A 381 -30.71 52.83 -0.81
C PRO A 381 -31.24 52.73 -2.26
N PRO A 382 -32.46 52.18 -2.46
CA PRO A 382 -32.90 51.68 -3.76
C PRO A 382 -33.48 52.77 -4.69
N GLU A 383 -33.07 52.77 -5.96
CA GLU A 383 -33.74 53.46 -7.07
C GLU A 383 -34.54 52.47 -7.96
N PRO A 384 -35.62 52.92 -8.63
CA PRO A 384 -36.61 52.07 -9.30
C PRO A 384 -36.17 51.52 -10.68
N PRO A 385 -36.86 50.48 -11.21
CA PRO A 385 -36.32 49.65 -12.29
C PRO A 385 -36.44 50.28 -13.69
N ALA A 386 -35.35 50.25 -14.45
CA ALA A 386 -35.34 50.46 -15.90
C ALA A 386 -35.32 49.09 -16.64
N PRO A 387 -35.90 48.99 -17.86
CA PRO A 387 -36.20 47.71 -18.50
C PRO A 387 -34.95 46.98 -19.04
N PRO A 388 -35.00 45.64 -19.16
CA PRO A 388 -33.83 44.84 -19.48
C PRO A 388 -33.41 45.03 -20.94
N SER A 389 -32.19 45.50 -21.16
CA SER A 389 -31.56 45.45 -22.47
C SER A 389 -31.13 44.00 -22.78
N ARG A 390 -31.33 43.59 -24.04
CA ARG A 390 -31.04 42.25 -24.60
C ARG A 390 -29.57 41.80 -24.44
N TRP A 391 -28.68 42.65 -23.94
CA TRP A 391 -27.26 42.37 -23.76
C TRP A 391 -26.88 41.86 -22.35
N SER A 392 -27.77 41.99 -21.35
CA SER A 392 -27.50 41.47 -19.98
C SER A 392 -27.59 39.94 -19.89
N ALA A 393 -28.42 39.31 -20.73
CA ALA A 393 -28.54 37.86 -20.81
C ALA A 393 -27.28 37.20 -21.40
N ILE A 394 -26.57 37.89 -22.31
CA ILE A 394 -25.36 37.37 -22.95
C ILE A 394 -24.16 37.46 -21.99
N ALA A 395 -24.06 38.52 -21.19
CA ALA A 395 -23.01 38.65 -20.17
C ALA A 395 -23.14 37.60 -19.03
N THR A 396 -24.39 37.27 -18.66
CA THR A 396 -24.65 36.25 -17.62
C THR A 396 -24.38 34.84 -18.15
N VAL A 397 -24.71 34.54 -19.41
CA VAL A 397 -24.44 33.24 -20.03
C VAL A 397 -22.94 33.05 -20.33
N LEU A 398 -22.21 34.09 -20.73
CA LEU A 398 -20.75 34.00 -20.94
C LEU A 398 -19.96 33.92 -19.62
N SER A 399 -20.44 34.53 -18.53
CA SER A 399 -19.84 34.40 -17.19
C SER A 399 -20.11 33.01 -16.55
N LEU A 400 -21.27 32.42 -16.85
CA LEU A 400 -21.61 31.05 -16.42
C LEU A 400 -20.92 29.97 -17.25
N GLN A 401 -20.65 30.22 -18.54
CA GLN A 401 -19.91 29.28 -19.39
C GLN A 401 -18.40 29.24 -19.07
N SER A 402 -17.78 30.37 -18.71
CA SER A 402 -16.37 30.38 -18.30
C SER A 402 -16.13 29.77 -16.92
N SER A 403 -17.13 29.79 -16.04
CA SER A 403 -17.06 29.20 -14.68
C SER A 403 -17.39 27.70 -14.64
N ALA A 404 -18.07 27.18 -15.66
CA ALA A 404 -18.49 25.77 -15.72
C ALA A 404 -17.49 24.86 -16.47
N GLU A 405 -16.68 25.39 -17.39
CA GLU A 405 -15.73 24.58 -18.17
C GLU A 405 -14.39 24.29 -17.47
N SER A 406 -13.99 25.07 -16.46
CA SER A 406 -12.76 24.84 -15.68
C SER A 406 -12.93 23.90 -14.48
N ALA A 407 -14.15 23.78 -13.95
CA ALA A 407 -14.46 23.02 -12.73
C ALA A 407 -14.07 21.52 -12.74
N PRO A 408 -14.32 20.72 -13.80
CA PRO A 408 -13.98 19.29 -13.78
C PRO A 408 -12.46 19.04 -13.86
N ALA A 409 -11.72 19.93 -14.51
CA ALA A 409 -10.26 19.83 -14.61
C ALA A 409 -9.56 20.19 -13.30
N GLU A 410 -10.12 21.12 -12.52
CA GLU A 410 -9.61 21.48 -11.19
C GLU A 410 -9.93 20.43 -10.13
N ALA A 411 -11.13 19.84 -10.15
CA ALA A 411 -11.50 18.76 -9.24
C ALA A 411 -10.58 17.53 -9.39
N GLY A 412 -10.25 17.15 -10.63
CA GLY A 412 -9.31 16.05 -10.89
C GLY A 412 -7.86 16.36 -10.47
N GLN A 413 -7.44 17.63 -10.49
CA GLN A 413 -6.13 18.06 -10.00
C GLN A 413 -6.05 17.99 -8.46
N ALA A 414 -7.09 18.45 -7.78
CA ALA A 414 -7.20 18.39 -6.32
C ALA A 414 -7.14 16.93 -5.83
N GLU A 415 -7.90 16.05 -6.46
CA GLU A 415 -7.91 14.64 -6.11
C GLU A 415 -6.55 13.96 -6.34
N ALA A 416 -5.91 14.23 -7.49
CA ALA A 416 -4.60 13.65 -7.80
C ALA A 416 -3.51 14.16 -6.84
N TRP A 417 -3.52 15.44 -6.49
CA TRP A 417 -2.62 16.03 -5.49
C TRP A 417 -2.80 15.38 -4.12
N GLN A 418 -4.04 15.25 -3.67
CA GLN A 418 -4.36 14.60 -2.40
C GLN A 418 -3.88 13.14 -2.40
N ARG A 419 -4.20 12.37 -3.44
CA ARG A 419 -3.74 10.97 -3.58
C ARG A 419 -2.22 10.84 -3.58
N PHE A 420 -1.53 11.80 -4.19
CA PHE A 420 -0.07 11.81 -4.17
C PHE A 420 0.47 11.98 -2.75
N LEU A 421 0.04 13.02 -2.04
CA LEU A 421 0.53 13.29 -0.69
C LEU A 421 0.08 12.24 0.32
N ASP A 422 -1.12 11.67 0.20
CA ASP A 422 -1.58 10.58 1.06
C ASP A 422 -0.69 9.34 0.91
N GLY A 423 -0.24 9.02 -0.30
CA GLY A 423 0.71 7.93 -0.55
C GLY A 423 2.16 8.25 -0.18
N ALA A 424 2.62 9.48 -0.42
CA ALA A 424 4.00 9.89 -0.16
C ALA A 424 4.29 10.16 1.33
N THR A 425 3.33 10.72 2.06
CA THR A 425 3.48 11.11 3.48
C THR A 425 3.96 9.98 4.38
N PRO A 426 3.33 8.78 4.42
CA PRO A 426 3.79 7.70 5.28
C PRO A 426 5.21 7.23 4.93
N VAL A 427 5.59 7.28 3.65
CA VAL A 427 6.95 6.95 3.18
C VAL A 427 7.94 8.01 3.66
N ILE A 428 7.65 9.29 3.46
CA ILE A 428 8.50 10.41 3.88
C ILE A 428 8.71 10.41 5.39
N LEU A 429 7.65 10.20 6.18
CA LEU A 429 7.75 10.18 7.64
C LEU A 429 8.59 9.02 8.16
N ARG A 430 8.50 7.85 7.54
CA ARG A 430 9.36 6.71 7.88
C ARG A 430 10.82 6.98 7.48
N LEU A 431 11.07 7.53 6.29
CA LEU A 431 12.42 7.94 5.85
C LEU A 431 13.01 9.09 6.69
N LEU A 432 12.18 9.85 7.41
CA LEU A 432 12.64 10.87 8.34
C LEU A 432 13.17 10.26 9.65
N VAL A 433 12.63 9.10 10.05
CA VAL A 433 13.00 8.38 11.28
C VAL A 433 14.17 7.43 11.05
N VAL A 434 14.21 6.76 9.90
CA VAL A 434 15.31 5.88 9.43
C VAL A 434 16.47 6.72 8.90
#